data_AF-A0A953WP52-F1
#
_entry.id   AF-A0A953WP52-F1
#
_cell.length_a   1.000
_cell.length_b   1.000
_cell.length_c   1.000
_cell.angle_alpha   90.00
_cell.angle_beta   90.00
_cell.angle_gamma   90.00
#
_symmetry.space_group_name_H-M   'P 1'
#
loop_
_entity.id
_entity.type
_entity.pdbx_description
1 polymer ?
#
loop_
_entity_poly.entity_id
_entity_poly.type
_entity_poly.pdbx_seq_one_letter_code
_entity_poly.pdbx_strand_id
1 'polypeptide(L)' 'MTLAAQITEGAPAAGAAGLLAPLGRAMLGSLFLISGVSKIGGYAATQGYMEAMGVPGALLPAVIALEVLAPVA' A
#
# COMPACT_ATOMS: atom_id res chain seq x y z
N MET A 1 -18.96 28.34 -35.09
CA MET A 1 -18.32 27.04 -34.84
C MET A 1 -16.94 27.17 -34.17
N THR A 2 -16.73 28.16 -33.28
CA THR A 2 -15.43 28.36 -32.59
C THR A 2 -15.65 28.96 -31.20
N LEU A 3 -16.41 28.30 -30.33
CA LEU A 3 -16.53 28.75 -28.92
C LEU A 3 -16.79 27.61 -27.93
N ALA A 4 -17.38 26.50 -28.36
CA ALA A 4 -17.58 25.32 -27.50
C ALA A 4 -16.27 24.57 -27.15
N ALA A 5 -15.16 24.84 -27.85
CA ALA A 5 -13.87 24.19 -27.59
C ALA A 5 -13.05 24.85 -26.46
N GLN A 6 -13.32 26.11 -26.12
CA GLN A 6 -12.46 26.90 -25.21
C GLN A 6 -12.87 26.84 -23.73
N ILE A 7 -13.99 26.20 -23.39
CA ILE A 7 -14.43 26.03 -21.98
C ILE A 7 -13.95 24.68 -21.38
N THR A 8 -13.33 23.82 -22.20
CA THR A 8 -12.64 22.59 -21.74
C THR A 8 -11.11 22.80 -21.60
N GLU A 9 -10.61 24.04 -21.58
CA GLU A 9 -9.18 24.32 -21.38
C GLU A 9 -8.81 24.80 -19.97
N GLY A 10 -9.62 24.43 -18.98
CA GLY A 10 -9.43 24.80 -17.57
C GLY A 10 -9.25 23.62 -16.64
N ALA A 11 -8.53 22.56 -17.02
CA ALA A 11 -8.04 21.61 -16.03
C ALA A 11 -6.82 22.27 -15.36
N PRO A 12 -6.90 22.68 -14.07
CA PRO A 12 -5.74 23.24 -13.40
C PRO A 12 -4.65 22.18 -13.31
N ALA A 13 -3.54 22.48 -13.98
CA ALA A 13 -2.18 22.05 -13.69
C ALA A 13 -1.96 20.56 -13.34
N ALA A 14 -1.34 19.86 -14.29
CA ALA A 14 -0.57 18.64 -14.09
C ALA A 14 0.64 18.79 -13.12
N GLY A 15 0.57 19.69 -12.12
CA GLY A 15 1.67 20.02 -11.20
C GLY A 15 1.53 19.43 -9.79
N ALA A 16 0.33 19.03 -9.36
CA ALA A 16 0.12 18.42 -8.04
C ALA A 16 -0.19 16.91 -8.14
N ALA A 17 -1.16 16.52 -8.99
CA ALA A 17 -1.55 15.11 -9.13
C ALA A 17 -0.42 14.21 -9.66
N GLY A 18 0.55 14.76 -10.41
CA GLY A 18 1.64 14.00 -11.05
C GLY A 18 2.60 13.31 -10.07
N LEU A 19 2.80 13.90 -8.88
CA LEU A 19 3.66 13.34 -7.83
C LEU A 19 2.88 12.91 -6.58
N LEU A 20 1.73 13.53 -6.28
CA LEU A 20 0.93 13.13 -5.11
C LEU A 20 0.41 11.69 -5.23
N ALA A 21 0.02 11.24 -6.43
CA ALA A 21 -0.51 9.90 -6.63
C ALA A 21 0.52 8.77 -6.37
N PRO A 22 1.76 8.82 -6.90
CA PRO A 22 2.79 7.84 -6.55
C PRO A 22 3.34 8.03 -5.12
N LEU A 23 3.48 9.27 -4.64
CA LEU A 23 3.94 9.53 -3.28
C LEU A 23 2.96 8.99 -2.23
N GLY A 24 1.65 9.18 -2.43
CA GLY A 24 0.62 8.62 -1.56
C GLY A 24 0.66 7.10 -1.49
N ARG A 25 0.89 6.43 -2.62
CA ARG A 25 1.09 4.97 -2.67
C ARG A 25 2.36 4.54 -1.94
N ALA A 26 3.48 5.23 -2.13
CA ALA A 26 4.72 4.93 -1.43
C ALA A 26 4.59 5.10 0.09
N MET A 27 3.90 6.16 0.54
CA MET A 27 3.62 6.40 1.96
C MET A 27 2.76 5.28 2.55
N LEU A 28 1.65 4.92 1.90
CA LEU A 28 0.81 3.79 2.33
C LEU A 28 1.58 2.47 2.31
N GLY A 29 2.28 2.16 1.22
CA GLY A 29 3.06 0.94 1.05
C GLY A 29 4.18 0.81 2.10
N SER A 30 4.80 1.92 2.51
CA SER A 30 5.84 1.89 3.55
C SER A 30 5.32 1.38 4.91
N LEU A 31 4.04 1.62 5.24
CA LEU A 31 3.42 1.07 6.45
C LEU A 31 3.34 -0.45 6.41
N PHE A 32 2.93 -1.01 5.27
CA PHE A 32 2.88 -2.46 5.07
C PHE A 32 4.28 -3.07 5.10
N LEU A 33 5.26 -2.42 4.49
CA LEU A 33 6.64 -2.89 4.47
C LEU A 33 7.26 -2.95 5.87
N ILE A 34 7.08 -1.89 6.67
CA ILE A 34 7.56 -1.84 8.06
C ILE A 34 6.88 -2.92 8.91
N SER A 35 5.57 -3.12 8.71
CA SER A 35 4.79 -4.17 9.39
C SER A 35 5.29 -5.57 9.04
N GLY A 36 5.50 -5.86 7.75
CA GLY A 36 5.98 -7.15 7.25
C GLY A 36 7.38 -7.49 7.75
N VAL A 37 8.31 -6.53 7.70
CA VAL A 37 9.67 -6.69 8.25
C VAL A 37 9.63 -6.94 9.77
N SER A 38 8.74 -6.25 10.49
CA SER A 38 8.56 -6.47 11.93
C SER A 38 8.03 -7.89 12.23
N LYS A 39 7.15 -8.44 11.39
CA LYS A 39 6.67 -9.84 11.51
C LYS A 39 7.75 -10.88 11.22
N ILE A 40 8.74 -10.57 10.39
CA ILE A 40 9.90 -11.44 10.18
C ILE A 40 10.75 -11.50 11.46
N GLY A 41 11.01 -10.36 12.11
CA GLY A 41 11.72 -10.31 13.38
C GLY A 41 10.94 -10.91 14.57
N GLY A 42 9.61 -10.78 14.54
CA GLY A 42 8.69 -11.27 15.57
C GLY A 42 7.89 -12.52 15.16
N TYR A 43 8.48 -13.41 14.36
CA TYR A 43 7.73 -14.50 13.71
C TYR A 43 7.00 -15.41 14.71
N ALA A 44 7.69 -15.91 15.74
CA ALA A 44 7.10 -16.78 16.76
C ALA A 44 6.02 -16.08 17.59
N ALA A 45 6.23 -14.80 17.94
CA ALA A 45 5.23 -14.00 18.66
C ALA A 45 3.98 -13.78 17.80
N THR A 46 4.16 -13.54 16.50
CA THR A 46 3.05 -13.33 15.57
C THR A 46 2.29 -14.64 15.30
N GLN A 47 2.98 -15.78 15.16
CA GLN A 47 2.32 -17.09 15.08
C GLN A 47 1.49 -17.38 16.33
N GLY A 48 2.06 -17.18 17.52
CA GLY A 48 1.34 -17.40 18.77
C GLY A 48 0.11 -16.50 18.92
N TYR A 49 0.18 -15.24 18.47
CA TYR A 49 -0.97 -14.35 18.43
C TYR A 49 -2.04 -14.83 17.43
N MET A 50 -1.65 -15.27 16.23
CA MET A 50 -2.58 -15.80 15.23
C MET A 50 -3.29 -17.06 15.75
N GLU A 51 -2.55 -17.98 16.35
CA GLU A 51 -3.08 -19.21 16.93
C GLU A 51 -4.04 -18.92 18.10
N ALA A 52 -3.70 -17.95 18.96
CA ALA A 52 -4.59 -17.49 20.03
C ALA A 52 -5.91 -16.88 19.51
N MET A 53 -5.88 -16.30 18.31
CA MET A 53 -7.05 -15.75 17.62
C MET A 53 -7.75 -16.78 16.72
N GLY A 54 -7.36 -18.05 16.78
CA GLY A 54 -7.95 -19.14 15.99
C GLY A 54 -7.54 -19.15 14.51
N VAL A 55 -6.53 -18.36 14.13
CA VAL A 55 -5.98 -18.31 12.78
C VAL A 55 -4.75 -19.21 12.70
N PRO A 56 -4.66 -20.14 11.72
CA PRO A 56 -3.50 -21.01 11.58
C PRO A 56 -2.20 -20.22 11.35
N GLY A 57 -1.18 -20.44 12.19
CA GLY A 57 0.14 -19.81 12.08
C GLY A 57 0.90 -20.16 10.78
N ALA A 58 0.46 -21.18 10.05
CA ALA A 58 0.98 -21.54 8.73
C ALA A 58 0.64 -20.50 7.64
N LEU A 59 -0.32 -19.60 7.89
CA LEU A 59 -0.64 -18.50 6.98
C LEU A 59 0.33 -17.30 7.11
N LEU A 60 1.16 -17.27 8.16
CA LEU A 60 2.06 -16.16 8.42
C LEU A 60 3.04 -15.86 7.25
N PRO A 61 3.62 -16.85 6.55
CA PRO A 61 4.45 -16.59 5.36
C PRO A 61 3.66 -15.92 4.22
N ALA A 62 2.39 -16.28 4.03
CA ALA A 62 1.54 -15.67 3.02
C ALA A 62 1.20 -14.21 3.38
N VAL A 63 0.95 -13.93 4.67
CA VAL A 63 0.74 -12.56 5.18
C VAL A 63 2.00 -11.72 4.97
N ILE A 64 3.18 -12.23 5.34
CA ILE A 64 4.46 -11.53 5.15
C ILE A 64 4.71 -11.27 3.66
N ALA A 65 4.48 -12.27 2.79
CA ALA A 65 4.62 -12.09 1.35
C ALA A 65 3.70 -10.97 0.83
N LEU A 66 2.43 -10.97 1.25
CA LEU A 66 1.48 -9.93 0.87
C LEU A 66 1.89 -8.54 1.36
N GLU A 67 2.37 -8.43 2.60
CA GLU A 67 2.83 -7.15 3.17
C GLU A 67 4.09 -6.61 2.50
N VAL A 68 4.95 -7.47 1.95
CA VAL A 68 6.16 -7.09 1.21
C VAL A 68 5.88 -6.83 -0.28
N LEU A 69 4.91 -7.51 -0.87
CA LEU A 69 4.53 -7.35 -2.29
C LEU A 69 3.55 -6.19 -2.53
N ALA A 70 2.62 -5.94 -1.60
CA ALA A 70 1.62 -4.87 -1.71
C ALA A 70 2.18 -3.44 -1.97
N PRO A 71 3.37 -3.05 -1.47
CA PRO A 71 3.98 -1.75 -1.77
C PRO A 71 4.51 -1.62 -3.20
N VAL A 72 4.72 -2.74 -3.90
CA VAL A 72 5.39 -2.80 -5.22
C VAL A 72 4.39 -2.95 -6.37
N ALA A 73 3.18 -3.47 -6.09
CA ALA A 73 2.09 -3.66 -7.06
C ALA A 73 1.24 -2.41 -7.24
#